data_AF-A0A924TJH8-F1
#
_entry.id   AF-A0A924TJH8-F1
#
_cell.length_a   1.000
_cell.length_b   1.000
_cell.length_c   1.000
_cell.angle_alpha   90.00
_cell.angle_beta   90.00
_cell.angle_gamma   90.00
#
_symmetry.space_group_name_H-M   'P 1'
#
loop_
_entity.id
_entity.type
_entity.pdbx_description
1 polymer ?
#
loop_
_entity_poly.entity_id
_entity_poly.type
_entity_poly.pdbx_seq_one_letter_code
_entity_poly.pdbx_strand_id
1 'polypeptide(L)'
;MSTDYPGQGTRFGDFIERLNTRLRPYLSGAQLGEPGEAPVPLQPHGGLCPICSARMDEHVVDRTGERTMLYCPEPSPEPQP
;
A
#
# COMPACT_ATOMS: atom_id res chain seq x y z
N MET A 1 -24.78 -6.10 18.71
CA MET A 1 -23.37 -6.29 19.09
C MET A 1 -22.70 -4.93 18.90
N SER A 2 -22.82 -4.06 19.89
CA SER A 2 -22.25 -2.70 19.87
C SER A 2 -21.00 -2.72 20.72
N THR A 3 -19.85 -2.51 20.11
CA THR A 3 -18.58 -2.44 20.83
C THR A 3 -18.40 -1.01 21.32
N ASP A 4 -18.63 -0.80 22.62
CA ASP A 4 -18.10 0.36 23.35
C ASP A 4 -16.56 0.31 23.27
N TYR A 5 -15.94 1.27 22.60
CA TYR A 5 -14.51 1.54 22.69
C TYR A 5 -14.32 2.68 23.71
N PRO A 6 -13.84 2.43 24.94
CA PRO A 6 -13.57 3.50 25.89
C PRO A 6 -12.30 4.25 25.46
N GLY A 7 -12.46 5.28 24.64
CA GLY A 7 -11.39 6.17 24.21
C GLY A 7 -11.05 7.20 25.29
N GLN A 8 -10.18 6.84 26.25
CA GLN A 8 -9.46 7.84 27.04
C GLN A 8 -8.17 8.21 26.31
N GLY A 9 -8.21 9.29 25.53
CA GLY A 9 -7.01 9.90 24.98
C GLY A 9 -6.07 10.35 26.10
N THR A 10 -4.78 10.09 25.97
CA THR A 10 -3.79 10.70 26.86
C THR A 10 -3.71 12.19 26.56
N ARG A 11 -3.27 13.04 27.50
CA ARG A 11 -3.06 14.48 27.24
C ARG A 11 -2.17 14.75 26.03
N PHE A 12 -1.24 13.84 25.74
CA PHE A 12 -0.42 13.86 24.53
C PHE A 12 -1.24 13.51 23.29
N GLY A 13 -2.09 12.47 23.34
CA GLY A 13 -3.04 12.13 22.30
C GLY A 13 -3.96 13.29 21.94
N ASP A 14 -4.54 13.98 22.92
CA ASP A 14 -5.41 15.14 22.70
C ASP A 14 -4.68 16.31 22.02
N PHE A 15 -3.40 16.52 22.38
CA PHE A 15 -2.55 17.51 21.73
C PHE A 15 -2.27 17.16 20.26
N ILE A 16 -1.95 15.89 19.98
CA ILE A 16 -1.73 15.40 18.62
C ILE A 16 -3.01 15.50 17.79
N GLU A 17 -4.18 15.18 18.35
CA GLU A 17 -5.45 15.33 17.65
C GLU A 17 -5.80 16.78 17.32
N ARG A 18 -5.47 17.71 18.24
CA ARG A 18 -5.62 19.15 17.97
C ARG A 18 -4.68 19.63 16.87
N LEU A 19 -3.45 19.13 16.84
CA LEU A 19 -2.48 19.41 15.79
C LEU A 19 -2.97 18.85 14.45
N ASN A 20 -3.37 17.58 14.42
CA ASN A 20 -3.94 16.92 13.24
C ASN A 20 -5.13 17.70 12.69
N THR A 21 -6.08 18.11 13.54
CA THR A 21 -7.26 18.88 13.13
C THR A 21 -6.88 20.20 12.46
N ARG A 22 -5.85 20.89 12.95
CA ARG A 22 -5.36 22.15 12.36
C ARG A 22 -4.60 21.94 11.05
N LEU A 23 -3.96 20.78 10.88
CA LEU A 23 -3.15 20.46 9.71
C LEU A 23 -3.98 19.84 8.56
N ARG A 24 -5.08 19.15 8.85
CA ARG A 24 -5.95 18.49 7.85
C ARG A 24 -6.40 19.37 6.66
N PRO A 25 -6.60 20.70 6.79
CA PRO A 25 -6.90 21.54 5.61
C PRO A 25 -5.70 21.72 4.66
N TYR A 26 -4.48 21.51 5.15
CA TYR A 26 -3.23 21.68 4.39
C TYR A 26 -2.64 20.35 3.95
N LEU A 27 -2.88 19.29 4.73
CA LEU A 27 -2.56 17.92 4.35
C LEU A 27 -3.67 17.44 3.41
N SER A 28 -3.31 16.96 2.24
CA SER A 28 -4.30 16.31 1.38
C SER A 28 -4.93 15.13 2.12
N GLY A 29 -6.21 14.87 1.83
CA GLY A 29 -6.89 13.68 2.34
C GLY A 29 -6.10 12.41 1.97
N ALA A 30 -6.27 11.35 2.77
CA ALA A 30 -5.72 10.06 2.41
C ALA A 30 -6.19 9.69 0.99
N GLN A 31 -5.26 9.38 0.10
CA GLN A 31 -5.51 9.02 -1.29
C GLN A 31 -6.06 7.58 -1.35
N LEU A 32 -7.25 7.36 -0.78
CA LEU A 32 -7.90 6.05 -0.69
C LEU A 32 -8.88 5.79 -1.85
N GLY A 33 -8.80 6.58 -2.93
CA GLY A 33 -9.80 6.61 -4.00
C GLY A 33 -11.07 7.35 -3.58
N GLU A 34 -11.97 7.64 -4.52
CA GLU A 34 -13.28 8.22 -4.16
C GLU A 34 -14.14 7.16 -3.45
N PRO A 35 -14.83 7.50 -2.35
CA PRO A 35 -15.73 6.57 -1.69
C PRO A 35 -16.82 6.07 -2.66
N GLY A 36 -16.90 4.76 -2.86
CA GLY A 36 -17.85 4.16 -3.81
C GLY A 36 -17.36 4.12 -5.25
N GLU A 37 -16.11 4.51 -5.51
CA GLU A 37 -15.45 4.24 -6.79
C GLU A 37 -15.46 2.73 -7.06
N ALA A 38 -15.88 2.37 -8.28
CA ALA A 38 -15.87 0.98 -8.70
C ALA A 38 -14.42 0.48 -8.66
N PRO A 39 -14.14 -0.72 -8.11
CA PRO A 39 -12.80 -1.29 -8.16
C PRO A 39 -12.30 -1.30 -9.60
N VAL A 40 -11.07 -0.84 -9.81
CA VAL A 40 -10.40 -0.99 -11.11
C VAL A 40 -10.45 -2.48 -11.47
N PRO A 41 -10.84 -2.84 -12.72
CA PRO A 41 -10.87 -4.23 -13.13
C PRO A 41 -9.51 -4.88 -12.84
N LEU A 42 -9.56 -6.02 -12.16
CA LEU A 42 -8.34 -6.75 -11.81
C LEU A 42 -7.61 -7.08 -13.11
N GLN A 43 -6.39 -6.58 -13.26
CA GLN A 43 -5.53 -7.01 -14.35
C GLN A 43 -5.32 -8.53 -14.19
N PRO A 44 -5.34 -9.31 -15.28
CA PRO A 44 -5.15 -10.76 -15.19
C PRO A 44 -3.80 -11.11 -14.56
N HIS A 45 -2.85 -10.18 -14.62
CA HIS A 45 -1.46 -10.33 -14.22
C HIS A 45 -1.00 -9.08 -13.47
N GLY A 46 0.10 -9.22 -12.72
CA GLY A 46 0.73 -8.07 -12.09
C GLY A 46 1.19 -7.04 -13.14
N GLY A 47 1.37 -5.78 -12.71
CA GLY A 47 2.04 -4.78 -13.54
C GLY A 47 3.48 -5.19 -13.88
N LEU A 48 4.15 -4.39 -14.71
CA LEU A 48 5.56 -4.65 -15.04
C LEU A 48 6.48 -4.27 -13.87
N CYS A 49 7.48 -5.10 -13.61
CA CYS A 49 8.51 -4.79 -12.64
C CYS A 49 9.37 -3.61 -13.11
N PRO A 50 9.59 -2.56 -12.29
CA PRO A 50 10.37 -1.39 -12.70
C PRO A 50 11.87 -1.66 -12.82
N ILE A 51 12.35 -2.84 -12.39
CA ILE A 51 13.76 -3.22 -12.41
C ILE A 51 14.05 -4.11 -13.61
N CYS A 52 13.30 -5.20 -13.78
CA CYS A 52 13.57 -6.22 -14.81
C CYS A 52 12.55 -6.28 -15.94
N SER A 53 11.53 -5.43 -15.93
CA SER A 53 10.38 -5.39 -16.87
C SER A 53 9.53 -6.66 -17.01
N ALA A 54 9.90 -7.77 -16.35
CA ALA A 54 9.06 -8.97 -16.25
C ALA A 54 7.79 -8.69 -15.44
N ARG A 55 6.78 -9.56 -15.58
CA ARG A 55 5.50 -9.37 -14.90
C ARG A 55 5.66 -9.59 -13.39
N MET A 56 5.03 -8.74 -12.59
CA MET A 56 5.18 -8.78 -11.12
C MET A 56 4.66 -10.07 -10.49
N ASP A 57 3.74 -10.79 -11.13
CA ASP A 57 3.24 -12.09 -10.67
C ASP A 57 4.24 -13.25 -10.87
N GLU A 58 5.33 -13.03 -11.62
CA GLU A 58 6.42 -14.00 -11.78
C GLU A 58 7.49 -13.90 -10.67
N HIS A 59 7.38 -12.90 -9.78
CA HIS A 59 8.38 -12.63 -8.76
C HIS A 59 8.12 -13.44 -7.48
N VAL A 60 9.20 -13.87 -6.83
CA VAL A 60 9.12 -14.53 -5.51
C VAL A 60 9.24 -13.48 -4.42
N VAL A 61 8.25 -13.42 -3.52
CA VAL A 61 8.25 -12.51 -2.37
C VAL A 61 8.65 -13.30 -1.12
N ASP A 62 9.85 -13.03 -0.61
CA ASP A 62 10.33 -13.59 0.64
C ASP A 62 9.97 -12.67 1.82
N ARG A 63 9.22 -13.22 2.78
CA ARG A 63 8.77 -12.53 3.99
C ARG A 63 9.41 -13.11 5.26
N THR A 64 10.42 -13.96 5.14
CA THR A 64 11.02 -14.69 6.26
C THR A 64 12.09 -13.90 7.01
N GLY A 65 12.73 -12.93 6.35
CA GLY A 65 13.76 -12.09 6.96
C GLY A 65 13.23 -10.87 7.73
N GLU A 66 14.15 -10.06 8.26
CA GLU A 66 13.82 -8.77 8.90
C GLU A 66 13.14 -7.80 7.92
N ARG A 67 13.42 -7.96 6.61
CA ARG A 67 12.82 -7.18 5.52
C ARG A 67 12.17 -8.09 4.51
N THR A 68 11.03 -7.65 3.98
CA THR A 68 10.41 -8.30 2.83
C THR A 68 11.28 -8.05 1.60
N MET A 69 11.75 -9.13 0.98
CA MET A 69 12.57 -9.11 -0.22
C MET A 69 11.74 -9.60 -1.41
N LEU A 70 12.00 -9.04 -2.59
CA LEU A 70 11.34 -9.42 -3.83
C LEU A 70 12.43 -9.80 -4.84
N TYR A 71 12.35 -11.01 -5.38
CA TYR A 71 13.33 -11.57 -6.30
C TYR A 71 12.79 -11.55 -7.72
N CYS A 72 13.57 -10.97 -8.64
CA CYS A 72 13.29 -11.03 -10.07
C CYS A 72 13.34 -12.48 -10.55
N PRO A 73 12.47 -12.87 -11.51
CA PRO A 73 12.63 -14.15 -12.19
C PRO A 73 13.97 -14.17 -12.92
N GLU A 74 14.53 -15.36 -13.11
CA GLU A 74 15.70 -15.50 -13.98
C GLU A 74 15.36 -14.95 -15.37
N PRO A 75 16.30 -14.24 -16.04
CA PRO A 75 16.04 -13.72 -17.37
C PRO A 75 15.65 -14.88 -18.30
N SER A 76 14.40 -14.90 -18.75
CA SER A 76 14.00 -15.77 -19.85
C SER A 76 14.87 -15.40 -21.06
N PRO A 77 15.49 -16.37 -21.76
CA PRO A 77 16.21 -16.06 -23.00
C PRO A 77 15.23 -15.35 -23.95
N GLU A 78 15.59 -14.14 -24.37
CA GLU A 78 14.77 -13.27 -25.20
C GLU A 78 14.54 -13.90 -26.59
N PRO A 79 13.31 -13.90 -27.14
CA PRO A 79 13.13 -14.03 -28.58
C PRO A 79 13.65 -12.76 -29.24
N GLN A 80 14.78 -12.89 -29.94
CA GLN A 80 15.37 -11.78 -30.71
C GLN A 80 14.48 -11.38 -31.90
N PRO A 81 14.43 -10.10 -32.28
CA PRO A 81 13.60 -9.59 -33.38
C PRO A 81 13.95 -10.20 -34.74
#